data_AF-A0A257DYJ2-F1
#
_entry.id   AF-A0A257DYJ2-F1
#
_cell.length_a   1.000
_cell.length_b   1.000
_cell.length_c   1.000
_cell.angle_alpha   90.00
_cell.angle_beta   90.00
_cell.angle_gamma   90.00
#
_symmetry.space_group_name_H-M   'P 1'
#
loop_
_entity.id
_entity.type
_entity.pdbx_description
1 polymer ?
#
loop_
_entity_poly.entity_id
_entity_poly.type
_entity_poly.pdbx_seq_one_letter_code
_entity_poly.pdbx_strand_id
1 'polypeptide(L)' 'MPTRYRDAVTGEYVTEGEAKKRPRETVKETDKKAPSKPKGRK' A
#
# COMPACT_ATOMS: atom_id res chain seq x y z
N MET A 1 -11.14 5.44 0.12
CA MET A 1 -10.55 4.10 0.22
C MET A 1 -9.99 3.90 1.61
N PRO A 2 -10.24 2.77 2.28
CA PRO A 2 -9.52 2.43 3.50
C PRO A 2 -8.04 2.28 3.17
N THR A 3 -7.18 3.01 3.88
CA THR A 3 -5.73 2.79 3.82
C THR A 3 -5.46 1.45 4.48
N ARG A 4 -4.86 0.52 3.75
CA ARG A 4 -4.45 -0.78 4.29
C ARG A 4 -2.95 -0.75 4.53
N TYR A 5 -2.52 -1.36 5.61
CA TYR A 5 -1.11 -1.58 5.88
C TYR A 5 -0.84 -3.06 5.74
N ARG A 6 0.24 -3.41 5.06
CA ARG A 6 0.64 -4.78 4.80
C ARG A 6 2.08 -4.96 5.19
N ASP A 7 2.40 -6.04 5.90
CA ASP A 7 3.77 -6.41 6.17
C ASP A 7 4.47 -6.77 4.84
N ALA A 8 5.60 -6.14 4.58
CA ALA A 8 6.42 -6.33 3.38
C ALA A 8 7.16 -7.66 3.39
N VAL A 9 7.36 -8.24 4.57
CA VAL A 9 8.15 -9.47 4.78
C VAL A 9 7.25 -10.68 4.69
N THR A 10 6.13 -10.71 5.43
CA THR A 10 5.19 -11.84 5.46
C THR A 10 4.02 -11.68 4.50
N GLY A 11 3.69 -10.44 4.12
CA GLY A 11 2.53 -10.17 3.28
C GLY A 11 1.20 -10.17 4.03
N GLU A 12 1.19 -10.19 5.37
CA GLU A 12 -0.04 -10.10 6.16
C GLU A 12 -0.54 -8.66 6.31
N TYR A 13 -1.85 -8.48 6.46
CA TYR A 13 -2.40 -7.15 6.75
C TYR A 13 -2.23 -6.82 8.22
N VAL A 14 -1.64 -5.67 8.49
CA VAL A 14 -1.34 -5.19 9.84
C VAL A 14 -2.13 -3.94 10.15
N THR A 15 -2.22 -3.62 11.44
CA THR A 15 -2.88 -2.40 11.89
C THR A 15 -1.99 -1.18 11.68
N GLU A 16 -2.57 0.02 11.69
CA GLU A 16 -1.79 1.26 11.58
C GLU A 16 -0.76 1.41 12.72
N GLY A 17 -1.10 0.93 13.93
CA GLY A 17 -0.19 0.98 15.07
C GLY A 17 1.08 0.17 14.83
N GLU A 18 0.94 -1.03 14.27
CA GLU A 18 2.10 -1.86 13.89
C GLU A 18 2.88 -1.25 12.74
N ALA A 19 2.19 -0.69 11.74
CA ALA A 19 2.85 0.01 10.64
C ALA A 19 3.67 1.23 11.10
N LYS A 20 3.21 1.93 12.14
CA LYS A 20 3.96 3.04 12.76
C LYS A 20 5.16 2.57 13.56
N LYS A 21 5.10 1.40 14.20
CA LYS A 21 6.23 0.83 14.92
C LYS A 21 7.29 0.25 13.98
N ARG A 22 6.87 -0.35 12.85
CA ARG A 22 7.76 -1.02 11.89
C ARG A 22 7.64 -0.42 10.48
N PRO A 23 7.87 0.89 10.29
CA PRO A 23 7.63 1.58 9.02
C PRO A 23 8.51 1.09 7.87
N ARG A 24 9.62 0.39 8.17
CA ARG A 24 10.54 -0.17 7.17
C ARG A 24 10.09 -1.55 6.66
N GLU A 25 9.30 -2.26 7.47
CA GLU A 25 8.83 -3.61 7.19
C GLU A 25 7.35 -3.61 6.81
N THR A 26 6.68 -2.46 6.80
CA THR A 26 5.26 -2.36 6.43
C THR A 26 5.06 -1.42 5.24
N VAL A 27 4.25 -1.85 4.28
CA VAL A 27 3.82 -1.09 3.11
C VAL A 27 2.47 -0.46 3.40
N LYS A 28 2.35 0.83 3.10
CA LYS A 28 1.06 1.54 3.09
C LYS A 28 0.41 1.37 1.72
N GLU A 29 -0.54 0.45 1.62
CA GLU A 29 -1.36 0.27 0.44
C GLU A 29 -2.52 1.27 0.47
N THR A 30 -2.33 2.37 -0.26
CA THR A 30 -3.44 3.21 -0.68
C THR A 30 -3.92 2.68 -2.02
N ASP A 31 -5.13 2.15 -2.08
CA ASP A 31 -5.84 1.88 -3.32
C ASP A 31 -6.15 3.23 -4.00
N LYS A 32 -5.12 3.85 -4.61
CA LYS A 32 -5.34 4.98 -5.49
C LYS A 32 -5.98 4.39 -6.73
N LYS A 33 -7.27 4.67 -6.86
CA LYS A 33 -8.11 4.40 -8.02
C LYS A 33 -7.34 4.58 -9.32
N ALA A 34 -7.28 3.47 -10.06
CA ALA A 34 -6.99 3.33 -11.48
C ALA A 34 -5.57 3.69 -11.96
N PRO A 35 -4.95 2.83 -12.80
CA PRO A 35 -3.92 3.32 -13.70
C PRO A 35 -4.56 4.45 -14.53
N SER A 36 -4.02 5.66 -14.45
CA SER A 36 -4.27 6.65 -15.48
C SER A 36 -3.93 5.98 -16.81
N LYS A 37 -4.95 5.79 -17.66
CA LYS A 37 -4.94 5.22 -19.01
C LYS A 37 -3.55 5.21 -19.67
N PRO A 38 -3.17 4.15 -20.41
CA PRO A 38 -1.99 4.23 -21.28
C PRO A 38 -2.22 5.41 -22.21
N LYS A 39 -1.49 6.51 -21.98
CA LYS A 39 -1.54 7.70 -22.81
C LYS A 39 -0.92 7.29 -24.13
N GLY A 40 -1.78 7.02 -25.10
CA GLY A 40 -1.39 6.53 -26.43
C GLY A 40 -0.20 7.32 -26.97
N ARG A 41 0.84 6.58 -27.38
CA ARG A 41 1.83 7.13 -28.30
C ARG A 41 1.14 7.27 -29.66
N LYS A 42 0.93 8.51 -30.07
CA LYS A 42 0.58 8.90 -31.43
C LYS A 42 1.84 8.92 -32.28
#